data_AF-A0AAV2YV49-F1
#
_entry.id   AF-A0AAV2YV49-F1
#
_cell.length_a   1.000
_cell.length_b   1.000
_cell.length_c   1.000
_cell.angle_alpha   90.00
_cell.angle_beta   90.00
_cell.angle_gamma   90.00
#
_symmetry.space_group_name_H-M   'P 1'
#
loop_
_entity.id
_entity.type
_entity.pdbx_description
1 polymer ?
#
loop_
_entity_poly.entity_id
_entity_poly.type
_entity_poly.pdbx_seq_one_letter_code
_entity_poly.pdbx_strand_id
1 'polypeptide(L)'
;MAAAAVDVAAPYNTNVHETPYDTAVAEPLPLPPKIAGRGRRRGRGQGRKVKLSLRQPVTFQHKRAVIEFYDAHNRDINATMKQFYPDASDSAATSRKRQIYKWIRNREAIEAMCFKASTAAQTRRRDKGTATILSEAAELELVQWIVDQRQPNDAGLMLKDKAMEIADKYDVPKGSFQATWTWQQGFFKRHQITGDASVSCVDV
;
A
#
# COMPACT_ATOMS: atom_id res chain seq x y z
N MET A 1 -48.38 6.49 66.78
CA MET A 1 -47.66 6.42 65.48
C MET A 1 -46.77 5.18 65.59
N ALA A 2 -47.15 4.05 65.00
CA ALA A 2 -46.91 3.67 63.60
C ALA A 2 -45.41 3.37 63.32
N ALA A 3 -44.99 2.19 62.84
CA ALA A 3 -45.74 0.97 62.47
C ALA A 3 -44.84 -0.30 62.49
N ALA A 4 -45.49 -1.48 62.36
CA ALA A 4 -45.05 -2.86 62.03
C ALA A 4 -43.53 -3.22 61.98
N ALA A 5 -43.01 -4.29 62.60
CA ALA A 5 -43.38 -5.73 62.57
C ALA A 5 -43.19 -6.36 61.17
N VAL A 6 -42.34 -7.39 60.95
CA VAL A 6 -42.63 -8.86 60.92
C VAL A 6 -41.43 -9.51 60.18
N ASP A 7 -40.98 -10.77 60.31
CA ASP A 7 -40.95 -11.84 61.35
C ASP A 7 -40.15 -13.05 60.76
N VAL A 8 -40.21 -14.26 61.36
CA VAL A 8 -40.05 -15.61 60.76
C VAL A 8 -38.67 -16.32 60.77
N ALA A 9 -38.48 -17.09 61.86
CA ALA A 9 -38.22 -18.55 61.92
C ALA A 9 -36.92 -19.24 61.41
N ALA A 10 -36.18 -19.77 62.41
CA ALA A 10 -35.82 -21.19 62.63
C ALA A 10 -35.20 -22.09 61.52
N PRO A 11 -33.99 -22.66 61.76
CA PRO A 11 -33.38 -23.70 60.91
C PRO A 11 -33.20 -25.07 61.60
N TYR A 12 -33.78 -26.14 61.03
CA TYR A 12 -33.50 -27.58 61.25
C TYR A 12 -34.23 -28.37 60.12
N ASN A 13 -33.83 -29.55 59.60
CA ASN A 13 -32.75 -30.49 59.90
C ASN A 13 -32.34 -31.29 58.64
N THR A 14 -31.28 -32.11 58.73
CA THR A 14 -30.74 -33.07 57.76
C THR A 14 -31.71 -34.20 57.33
N ASN A 15 -31.65 -34.67 56.07
CA ASN A 15 -31.06 -35.98 55.68
C ASN A 15 -31.42 -36.46 54.25
N VAL A 16 -30.54 -37.33 53.70
CA VAL A 16 -30.70 -38.31 52.59
C VAL A 16 -31.25 -37.80 51.24
N HIS A 17 -30.70 -38.16 50.07
CA HIS A 17 -30.22 -39.48 49.65
C HIS A 17 -29.30 -39.32 48.43
N GLU A 18 -28.08 -39.86 48.45
CA GLU A 18 -27.30 -39.95 47.21
C GLU A 18 -27.88 -41.07 46.32
N THR A 19 -28.07 -40.80 45.04
CA THR A 19 -28.41 -41.81 44.03
C THR A 19 -27.29 -41.86 42.98
N PRO A 20 -26.92 -43.06 42.50
CA PRO A 20 -25.73 -43.22 41.67
C PRO A 20 -26.03 -42.80 40.23
N TYR A 21 -25.21 -41.93 39.65
CA TYR A 21 -25.25 -41.64 38.22
C TYR A 21 -24.65 -42.81 37.44
N ASP A 22 -25.53 -43.71 37.04
CA ASP A 22 -25.24 -44.83 36.14
C ASP A 22 -24.81 -44.35 34.75
N THR A 23 -24.02 -45.17 34.06
CA THR A 23 -23.31 -44.80 32.83
C THR A 23 -24.22 -44.88 31.62
N ALA A 24 -24.71 -43.73 31.15
CA ALA A 24 -25.31 -43.59 29.82
C ALA A 24 -24.42 -42.71 28.92
N VAL A 25 -23.93 -43.29 27.82
CA VAL A 25 -23.05 -42.63 26.86
C VAL A 25 -23.80 -41.50 26.16
N ALA A 26 -23.45 -40.26 26.47
CA ALA A 26 -23.98 -39.09 25.79
C ALA A 26 -23.40 -39.00 24.37
N GLU A 27 -24.22 -39.35 23.37
CA GLU A 27 -23.90 -39.16 21.95
C GLU A 27 -23.61 -37.66 21.69
N PRO A 28 -22.43 -37.30 21.14
CA PRO A 28 -22.08 -35.90 20.95
C PRO A 28 -22.96 -35.27 19.87
N LEU A 29 -23.71 -34.23 20.25
CA LEU A 29 -24.63 -33.51 19.36
C LEU A 29 -23.95 -33.12 18.04
N PRO A 30 -24.56 -33.40 16.88
CA PRO A 30 -23.96 -33.10 15.59
C PRO A 30 -23.77 -31.59 15.42
N LEU A 31 -22.55 -31.18 15.08
CA LEU A 31 -22.21 -29.76 14.90
C LEU A 31 -23.07 -29.13 13.79
N PRO A 32 -23.53 -27.88 13.97
CA PRO A 32 -24.31 -27.20 12.94
C PRO A 32 -23.48 -27.02 11.65
N PRO A 33 -24.10 -27.19 10.46
CA PRO A 33 -23.39 -27.08 9.20
C PRO A 33 -22.80 -25.67 9.04
N LYS A 34 -21.51 -25.60 8.68
CA LYS A 34 -20.79 -24.33 8.45
C LYS A 34 -21.49 -23.53 7.36
N ILE A 35 -22.22 -22.49 7.75
CA ILE A 35 -22.84 -21.55 6.81
C ILE A 35 -21.71 -20.86 6.05
N ALA A 36 -21.53 -21.20 4.78
CA ALA A 36 -20.55 -20.56 3.91
C ALA A 36 -20.82 -19.05 3.88
N GLY A 37 -19.85 -18.27 4.39
CA GLY A 37 -19.97 -16.82 4.45
C GLY A 37 -20.20 -16.26 3.06
N ARG A 38 -21.38 -15.65 2.83
CA ARG A 38 -21.63 -14.90 1.60
C ARG A 38 -20.70 -13.68 1.61
N GLY A 39 -19.58 -13.80 0.90
CA GLY A 39 -18.65 -12.68 0.70
C GLY A 39 -19.37 -11.42 0.21
N ARG A 40 -18.83 -10.24 0.52
CA ARG A 40 -19.48 -8.94 0.26
C ARG A 40 -20.02 -8.88 -1.16
N ARG A 41 -21.36 -8.88 -1.30
CA ARG A 41 -22.02 -8.71 -2.60
C ARG A 41 -21.51 -7.41 -3.20
N ARG A 42 -20.97 -7.46 -4.42
CA ARG A 42 -20.68 -6.25 -5.21
C ARG A 42 -22.00 -5.48 -5.32
N GLY A 43 -22.06 -4.28 -4.75
CA GLY A 43 -23.26 -3.46 -4.81
C GLY A 43 -23.67 -3.20 -6.26
N ARG A 44 -24.97 -3.03 -6.53
CA ARG A 44 -25.52 -2.72 -7.86
C ARG A 44 -25.20 -1.27 -8.30
N GLY A 45 -23.99 -0.80 -8.06
CA GLY A 45 -23.49 0.43 -8.66
C GLY A 45 -23.08 0.18 -10.10
N GLN A 46 -23.23 1.19 -10.95
CA GLN A 46 -22.45 1.25 -12.19
C GLN A 46 -20.98 1.08 -11.82
N GLY A 47 -20.29 0.15 -12.48
CA GLY A 47 -18.92 -0.23 -12.13
C GLY A 47 -17.94 0.94 -12.21
N ARG A 48 -16.67 0.67 -11.87
CA ARG A 48 -15.59 1.67 -11.93
C ARG A 48 -15.60 2.41 -13.28
N LYS A 49 -16.01 3.68 -13.28
CA LYS A 49 -16.04 4.52 -14.48
C LYS A 49 -14.67 4.50 -15.15
N VAL A 50 -14.66 4.31 -16.47
CA VAL A 50 -13.42 4.27 -17.27
C VAL A 50 -12.66 5.58 -17.07
N LYS A 51 -11.38 5.47 -16.70
CA LYS A 51 -10.56 6.64 -16.42
C LYS A 51 -10.12 7.30 -17.73
N LEU A 52 -10.86 8.33 -18.15
CA LEU A 52 -10.49 9.21 -19.26
C LEU A 52 -9.22 10.02 -18.90
N SER A 53 -8.05 9.39 -18.98
CA SER A 53 -6.76 10.06 -18.78
C SER A 53 -6.38 10.91 -19.99
N LEU A 54 -7.00 12.09 -20.12
CA LEU A 54 -6.77 13.06 -21.20
C LEU A 54 -5.31 13.55 -21.33
N ARG A 55 -4.45 13.26 -20.36
CA ARG A 55 -3.03 13.66 -20.34
C ARG A 55 -2.16 12.57 -20.92
N GLN A 56 -1.82 12.71 -22.20
CA GLN A 56 -0.84 11.87 -22.87
C GLN A 56 0.51 11.89 -22.12
N PRO A 57 1.10 10.72 -21.82
CA PRO A 57 2.41 10.66 -21.18
C PRO A 57 3.51 11.06 -22.17
N VAL A 58 4.49 11.85 -21.72
CA VAL A 58 5.59 12.35 -22.54
C VAL A 58 6.91 11.98 -21.86
N THR A 59 7.86 11.41 -22.61
CA THR A 59 9.17 10.98 -22.10
C THR A 59 10.04 12.17 -21.68
N PHE A 60 11.09 11.96 -20.87
CA PHE A 60 12.04 13.04 -20.57
C PHE A 60 12.83 13.45 -21.81
N GLN A 61 13.23 12.50 -22.66
CA GLN A 61 13.88 12.76 -23.94
C GLN A 61 13.05 13.69 -24.85
N HIS A 62 11.75 13.44 -24.99
CA HIS A 62 10.87 14.32 -25.79
C HIS A 62 10.77 15.72 -25.19
N LYS A 63 10.64 15.85 -23.87
CA LYS A 63 10.60 17.16 -23.21
C LYS A 63 11.89 17.94 -23.43
N ARG A 64 13.05 17.27 -23.38
CA ARG A 64 14.36 17.86 -23.65
C ARG A 64 14.43 18.39 -25.09
N ALA A 65 14.09 17.56 -26.09
CA ALA A 65 14.08 17.98 -27.50
C ALA A 65 13.16 19.19 -27.77
N VAL A 66 12.00 19.26 -27.10
CA VAL A 66 11.08 20.41 -27.17
C VAL A 66 11.71 21.68 -26.56
N ILE A 67 12.46 21.57 -25.47
CA ILE A 67 13.17 22.71 -24.84
C ILE A 67 14.33 23.18 -25.73
N GLU A 68 15.14 22.25 -26.25
CA GLU A 68 16.26 22.54 -27.14
C GLU A 68 15.79 23.25 -28.43
N PHE A 69 14.69 22.78 -29.03
CA PHE A 69 14.07 23.46 -30.17
C PHE A 69 13.56 24.86 -29.80
N TYR A 70 12.87 25.01 -28.66
CA TYR A 70 12.35 26.30 -28.21
C TYR A 70 13.46 27.34 -28.03
N ASP A 71 14.58 26.97 -27.41
CA ASP A 71 15.74 27.86 -27.28
C ASP A 71 16.36 28.21 -28.65
N ALA A 72 16.48 27.22 -29.55
CA ALA A 72 17.03 27.45 -30.90
C ALA A 72 16.15 28.34 -31.80
N HIS A 73 14.84 28.43 -31.53
CA HIS A 73 13.87 29.19 -32.34
C HIS A 73 13.40 30.46 -31.64
N ASN A 74 14.35 31.25 -31.12
CA ASN A 74 14.11 32.55 -30.47
C ASN A 74 13.05 32.53 -29.37
N ARG A 75 12.87 31.38 -28.69
CA ARG A 75 11.85 31.17 -27.66
C ARG A 75 10.41 31.36 -28.14
N ASP A 76 10.14 31.09 -29.43
CA ASP A 76 8.77 31.09 -29.96
C ASP A 76 8.02 29.79 -29.61
N ILE A 77 7.02 29.93 -28.75
CA ILE A 77 6.10 28.87 -28.35
C ILE A 77 5.19 28.41 -29.50
N ASN A 78 4.91 29.25 -30.49
CA ASN A 78 4.03 28.93 -31.61
C ASN A 78 4.75 28.09 -32.66
N ALA A 79 5.97 28.46 -33.07
CA ALA A 79 6.86 27.61 -33.86
C ALA A 79 7.08 26.24 -33.17
N THR A 80 7.35 26.24 -31.87
CA THR A 80 7.52 24.99 -31.09
C THR A 80 6.25 24.12 -31.10
N MET A 81 5.07 24.72 -30.96
CA MET A 81 3.80 23.99 -31.08
C MET A 81 3.57 23.44 -32.48
N LYS A 82 3.85 24.22 -33.54
CA LYS A 82 3.71 23.78 -34.93
C LYS A 82 4.62 22.60 -35.26
N GLN A 83 5.84 22.56 -34.72
CA GLN A 83 6.80 21.49 -34.96
C GLN A 83 6.42 20.17 -34.26
N PHE A 84 6.05 20.21 -32.98
CA PHE A 84 5.86 18.98 -32.18
C PHE A 84 4.40 18.54 -32.02
N TYR A 85 3.44 19.43 -32.27
CA TYR A 85 2.02 19.21 -32.02
C TYR A 85 1.13 19.91 -33.09
N PRO A 86 1.36 19.69 -34.40
CA PRO A 86 0.63 20.38 -35.47
C PRO A 86 -0.89 20.14 -35.39
N ASP A 87 -1.32 18.91 -35.10
CA ASP A 87 -2.73 18.49 -35.10
C ASP A 87 -3.47 18.73 -33.77
N ALA A 88 -2.93 19.60 -32.90
CA ALA A 88 -3.52 19.88 -31.61
C ALA A 88 -4.69 20.88 -31.72
N SER A 89 -5.90 20.46 -31.35
CA SER A 89 -7.05 21.37 -31.20
C SER A 89 -6.79 22.51 -30.20
N ASP A 90 -7.47 23.65 -30.31
CA ASP A 90 -7.15 24.87 -29.54
C ASP A 90 -7.07 24.67 -28.02
N SER A 91 -7.95 23.84 -27.45
CA SER A 91 -7.97 23.51 -26.02
C SER A 91 -6.80 22.59 -25.61
N ALA A 92 -6.43 21.65 -26.48
CA ALA A 92 -5.25 20.80 -26.32
C ALA A 92 -3.95 21.60 -26.51
N ALA A 93 -3.91 22.50 -27.49
CA ALA A 93 -2.80 23.40 -27.78
C ALA A 93 -2.53 24.35 -26.59
N THR A 94 -3.58 25.01 -26.07
CA THR A 94 -3.48 25.86 -24.87
C THR A 94 -2.96 25.08 -23.67
N SER A 95 -3.45 23.85 -23.47
CA SER A 95 -2.97 22.95 -22.41
C SER A 95 -1.51 22.55 -22.61
N ARG A 96 -1.10 22.30 -23.86
CA ARG A 96 0.27 21.91 -24.22
C ARG A 96 1.26 23.06 -24.06
N LYS A 97 0.93 24.29 -24.48
CA LYS A 97 1.75 25.48 -24.23
C LYS A 97 2.04 25.66 -22.73
N ARG A 98 1.04 25.48 -21.87
CA ARG A 98 1.21 25.48 -20.39
C ARG A 98 2.13 24.34 -19.90
N GLN A 99 2.09 23.16 -20.51
CA GLN A 99 3.02 22.08 -20.19
C GLN A 99 4.45 22.38 -20.63
N ILE A 100 4.66 22.97 -21.81
CA ILE A 100 5.97 23.35 -22.33
C ILE A 100 6.62 24.39 -21.40
N TYR A 101 5.90 25.44 -21.00
CA TYR A 101 6.42 26.40 -20.01
C TYR A 101 6.77 25.75 -18.66
N LYS A 102 6.00 24.74 -18.22
CA LYS A 102 6.35 23.95 -17.02
C LYS A 102 7.61 23.09 -17.24
N TRP A 103 7.85 22.59 -18.45
CA TRP A 103 9.08 21.86 -18.77
C TRP A 103 10.29 22.79 -18.81
N ILE A 104 10.17 23.97 -19.42
CA ILE A 104 11.22 25.00 -19.45
C ILE A 104 11.60 25.42 -18.02
N ARG A 105 10.63 25.69 -17.13
CA ARG A 105 10.90 25.98 -15.70
C ARG A 105 11.61 24.83 -14.98
N ASN A 106 11.41 23.59 -15.42
CA ASN A 106 11.96 22.39 -14.79
C ASN A 106 13.12 21.78 -15.62
N ARG A 107 13.82 22.59 -16.42
CA ARG A 107 14.88 22.18 -17.36
C ARG A 107 15.91 21.24 -16.72
N GLU A 108 16.58 21.69 -15.67
CA GLU A 108 17.68 20.97 -15.01
C GLU A 108 17.25 19.55 -14.58
N ALA A 109 16.04 19.41 -14.02
CA ALA A 109 15.49 18.12 -13.61
C ALA A 109 15.14 17.21 -14.80
N ILE A 110 14.83 17.77 -15.98
CA ILE A 110 14.60 17.02 -17.21
C ILE A 110 15.93 16.57 -17.82
N GLU A 111 16.94 17.44 -17.85
CA GLU A 111 18.29 17.15 -18.35
C GLU A 111 18.99 16.11 -17.47
N ALA A 112 18.91 16.22 -16.14
CA ALA A 112 19.42 15.21 -15.20
C ALA A 112 18.77 13.84 -15.41
N MET A 113 17.46 13.78 -15.69
CA MET A 113 16.78 12.53 -16.06
C MET A 113 17.19 12.01 -17.44
N CYS A 114 17.68 12.86 -18.35
CA CYS A 114 18.19 12.46 -19.65
C CYS A 114 19.66 11.99 -19.64
N PHE A 115 20.39 12.12 -18.52
CA PHE A 115 21.79 11.69 -18.41
C PHE A 115 21.98 10.18 -18.61
N LYS A 116 20.97 9.35 -18.26
CA LYS A 116 20.97 7.91 -18.51
C LYS A 116 19.85 7.55 -19.48
N ALA A 117 20.13 6.68 -20.47
CA ALA A 117 19.15 6.23 -21.45
C ALA A 117 17.91 5.58 -20.79
N SER A 118 18.12 4.79 -19.73
CA SER A 118 17.05 4.12 -18.97
C SER A 118 16.11 5.07 -18.21
N THR A 119 16.56 6.28 -17.88
CA THR A 119 15.72 7.33 -17.26
C THR A 119 15.16 8.31 -18.29
N ALA A 120 15.86 8.53 -19.42
CA ALA A 120 15.41 9.39 -20.52
C ALA A 120 14.08 8.92 -21.14
N ALA A 121 13.92 7.60 -21.28
CA ALA A 121 12.70 6.96 -21.76
C ALA A 121 11.50 7.04 -20.77
N GLN A 122 11.72 7.40 -19.51
CA GLN A 122 10.66 7.48 -18.52
C GLN A 122 9.77 8.70 -18.74
N THR A 123 8.48 8.57 -18.43
CA THR A 123 7.50 9.66 -18.62
C THR A 123 7.26 10.47 -17.34
N ARG A 124 7.61 9.90 -16.18
CA ARG A 124 7.48 10.49 -14.84
C ARG A 124 8.69 10.09 -13.99
N ARG A 125 9.26 11.04 -13.26
CA ARG A 125 10.18 10.76 -12.15
C ARG A 125 9.35 10.35 -10.94
N ARG A 126 9.84 9.39 -10.16
CA ARG A 126 9.51 9.23 -8.75
C ARG A 126 10.80 9.51 -7.99
N ASP A 127 10.72 10.23 -6.88
CA ASP A 127 11.89 10.41 -6.04
C ASP A 127 12.16 9.11 -5.28
N LYS A 128 13.43 8.87 -4.92
CA LYS A 128 13.75 7.84 -3.93
C LYS A 128 13.02 8.23 -2.63
N GLY A 129 12.48 7.27 -1.89
CA GLY A 129 11.63 7.55 -0.73
C GLY A 129 10.13 7.60 -1.02
N THR A 130 9.65 8.00 -2.20
CA THR A 130 8.19 8.21 -2.41
C THR A 130 7.35 6.92 -2.40
N ALA A 131 7.98 5.74 -2.34
CA ALA A 131 7.32 4.44 -2.20
C ALA A 131 7.74 3.69 -0.93
N THR A 132 8.57 4.31 -0.08
CA THR A 132 9.14 3.71 1.13
C THR A 132 8.85 4.67 2.28
N ILE A 133 7.89 4.30 3.14
CA ILE A 133 7.57 5.13 4.31
C ILE A 133 8.72 5.08 5.34
N LEU A 134 9.56 4.04 5.28
CA LEU A 134 10.86 3.98 5.95
C LEU A 134 11.89 4.92 5.28
N SER A 135 12.71 5.56 6.12
CA SER A 135 13.90 6.32 5.71
C SER A 135 15.00 5.39 5.17
N GLU A 136 16.00 5.94 4.47
CA GLU A 136 17.12 5.15 3.95
C GLU A 136 17.92 4.45 5.05
N ALA A 137 18.11 5.10 6.21
CA ALA A 137 18.73 4.49 7.39
C ALA A 137 17.89 3.31 7.95
N ALA A 138 16.57 3.48 8.03
CA ALA A 138 15.66 2.42 8.46
C ALA A 138 15.61 1.23 7.49
N GLU A 139 15.63 1.46 6.17
CA GLU A 139 15.73 0.37 5.19
C GLU A 139 17.07 -0.37 5.29
N LEU A 140 18.19 0.34 5.52
CA LEU A 140 19.51 -0.29 5.70
C LEU A 140 19.62 -1.13 6.97
N GLU A 141 19.06 -0.66 8.10
CA GLU A 141 19.01 -1.44 9.34
C GLU A 141 18.20 -2.73 9.17
N LEU A 142 17.10 -2.66 8.41
CA LEU A 142 16.29 -3.83 8.10
C LEU A 142 17.02 -4.81 7.17
N VAL A 143 17.79 -4.31 6.18
CA VAL A 143 18.65 -5.16 5.34
C VAL A 143 19.72 -5.87 6.17
N GLN A 144 20.39 -5.16 7.08
CA GLN A 144 21.41 -5.74 7.96
C GLN A 144 20.80 -6.86 8.82
N TRP A 145 19.64 -6.63 9.42
CA TRP A 145 18.94 -7.65 10.21
C TRP A 145 18.62 -8.92 9.39
N ILE A 146 18.28 -8.82 8.10
CA ILE A 146 18.06 -9.98 7.21
C ILE A 146 19.37 -10.71 6.91
N VAL A 147 20.47 -9.98 6.66
CA VAL A 147 21.80 -10.57 6.45
C VAL A 147 22.28 -11.32 7.69
N ASP A 148 21.95 -10.81 8.88
CA ASP A 148 22.26 -11.45 10.16
C ASP A 148 21.33 -12.67 10.47
N GLN A 149 20.22 -12.85 9.74
CA GLN A 149 19.37 -14.04 9.90
C GLN A 149 20.04 -15.27 9.28
N ARG A 150 20.35 -16.25 10.13
CA ARG A 150 20.94 -17.54 9.72
C ARG A 150 20.02 -18.39 8.83
N GLN A 151 18.72 -18.10 8.78
CA GLN A 151 17.76 -18.73 7.88
C GLN A 151 17.00 -17.65 7.09
N PRO A 152 17.34 -17.40 5.81
CA PRO A 152 16.74 -16.31 5.02
C PRO A 152 15.26 -16.55 4.70
N ASN A 153 14.78 -17.79 4.79
CA ASN A 153 13.38 -18.14 4.55
C ASN A 153 12.47 -17.61 5.67
N ASP A 154 12.90 -17.73 6.94
CA ASP A 154 12.18 -17.21 8.10
C ASP A 154 12.16 -15.68 8.13
N ALA A 155 13.23 -15.05 7.63
CA ALA A 155 13.28 -13.60 7.45
C ALA A 155 12.15 -13.08 6.54
N GLY A 156 11.66 -13.89 5.59
CA GLY A 156 10.50 -13.57 4.76
C GLY A 156 9.19 -13.49 5.54
N LEU A 157 8.98 -14.42 6.48
CA LEU A 157 7.82 -14.45 7.37
C LEU A 157 7.87 -13.31 8.41
N MET A 158 9.06 -13.06 8.97
CA MET A 158 9.26 -12.07 10.04
C MET A 158 9.53 -10.64 9.54
N LEU A 159 9.71 -10.43 8.22
CA LEU A 159 10.00 -9.12 7.62
C LEU A 159 8.99 -8.05 8.04
N LYS A 160 7.70 -8.41 8.06
CA LYS A 160 6.62 -7.47 8.38
C LYS A 160 6.78 -6.90 9.79
N ASP A 161 7.01 -7.77 10.76
CA ASP A 161 7.06 -7.39 12.17
C ASP A 161 8.35 -6.61 12.48
N LYS A 162 9.50 -7.05 11.94
CA LYS A 162 10.75 -6.28 12.07
C LYS A 162 10.66 -4.91 11.38
N ALA A 163 10.05 -4.83 10.20
CA ALA A 163 9.87 -3.56 9.52
C ALA A 163 8.97 -2.59 10.32
N MET A 164 7.94 -3.10 11.01
CA MET A 164 7.10 -2.28 11.89
C MET A 164 7.83 -1.86 13.18
N GLU A 165 8.63 -2.73 13.79
CA GLU A 165 9.50 -2.38 14.93
C GLU A 165 10.48 -1.26 14.55
N ILE A 166 11.13 -1.37 13.39
CA ILE A 166 12.02 -0.34 12.86
C ILE A 166 11.24 0.93 12.49
N ALA A 167 10.01 0.83 11.99
CA ALA A 167 9.19 2.02 11.75
C ALA A 167 8.92 2.80 13.06
N ASP A 168 8.50 2.11 14.12
CA ASP A 168 8.29 2.71 15.45
C ASP A 168 9.61 3.30 16.02
N LYS A 169 10.77 2.65 15.79
CA LYS A 169 12.11 3.16 16.20
C LYS A 169 12.51 4.47 15.52
N TYR A 170 12.09 4.69 14.27
CA TYR A 170 12.39 5.90 13.48
C TYR A 170 11.23 6.91 13.49
N ASP A 171 10.37 6.88 14.53
CA ASP A 171 9.24 7.79 14.74
C ASP A 171 8.25 7.88 13.55
N VAL A 172 8.13 6.79 12.77
CA VAL A 172 7.18 6.72 11.65
C VAL A 172 5.75 6.74 12.21
N PRO A 173 4.88 7.69 11.82
CA PRO A 173 3.55 7.81 12.42
C PRO A 173 2.72 6.53 12.29
N LYS A 174 2.14 6.06 13.40
CA LYS A 174 1.36 4.82 13.44
C LYS A 174 0.23 4.83 12.41
N GLY A 175 0.14 3.75 11.63
CA GLY A 175 -0.81 3.62 10.51
C GLY A 175 -0.36 4.25 9.19
N SER A 176 0.71 5.05 9.15
CA SER A 176 1.31 5.49 7.87
C SER A 176 2.12 4.39 7.18
N PHE A 177 2.69 3.48 7.97
CA PHE A 177 3.37 2.26 7.51
C PHE A 177 2.66 1.01 8.04
N GLN A 178 2.63 -0.04 7.22
CA GLN A 178 2.00 -1.33 7.54
C GLN A 178 2.79 -2.53 6.98
N ALA A 179 4.01 -2.30 6.46
CA ALA A 179 4.83 -3.29 5.76
C ALA A 179 4.01 -4.22 4.82
N THR A 180 3.18 -3.63 3.95
CA THR A 180 2.26 -4.39 3.08
C THR A 180 3.00 -5.35 2.15
N TRP A 181 2.35 -6.44 1.72
CA TRP A 181 2.96 -7.41 0.79
C TRP A 181 3.57 -6.74 -0.45
N THR A 182 2.89 -5.74 -1.04
CA THR A 182 3.43 -4.98 -2.18
C THR A 182 4.68 -4.15 -1.85
N TRP A 183 4.80 -3.66 -0.61
CA TRP A 183 6.02 -3.01 -0.13
C TRP A 183 7.14 -4.03 0.12
N GLN A 184 6.84 -5.18 0.73
CA GLN A 184 7.80 -6.27 0.98
C GLN A 184 8.41 -6.80 -0.33
N GLN A 185 7.57 -7.13 -1.32
CA GLN A 185 8.00 -7.55 -2.66
C GLN A 185 8.84 -6.47 -3.35
N GLY A 186 8.46 -5.20 -3.18
CA GLY A 186 9.26 -4.07 -3.64
C GLY A 186 10.61 -3.97 -2.93
N PHE A 187 10.67 -4.28 -1.63
CA PHE A 187 11.86 -4.23 -0.79
C PHE A 187 12.86 -5.33 -1.18
N PHE A 188 12.44 -6.59 -1.26
CA PHE A 188 13.30 -7.68 -1.74
C PHE A 188 13.87 -7.37 -3.13
N LYS A 189 13.05 -6.86 -4.05
CA LYS A 189 13.49 -6.44 -5.39
C LYS A 189 14.47 -5.26 -5.39
N ARG A 190 14.36 -4.31 -4.44
CA ARG A 190 15.33 -3.20 -4.29
C ARG A 190 16.69 -3.71 -3.81
N HIS A 191 16.70 -4.64 -2.86
CA HIS A 191 17.91 -5.11 -2.19
C HIS A 191 18.48 -6.43 -2.74
N GLN A 192 17.87 -6.98 -3.80
CA GLN A 192 18.29 -8.23 -4.46
C GLN A 192 18.31 -9.46 -3.53
N ILE A 193 17.53 -9.42 -2.45
CA ILE A 193 17.42 -10.49 -1.46
C ILE A 193 16.60 -11.62 -2.09
N THR A 194 17.17 -12.82 -2.13
CA THR A 194 16.51 -14.03 -2.68
C THR A 194 15.54 -14.63 -1.65
N GLY A 195 14.45 -13.91 -1.37
CA GLY A 195 13.38 -14.35 -0.47
C GLY A 195 12.02 -14.26 -1.18
N ASP A 196 11.58 -15.35 -1.79
CA ASP A 196 10.23 -15.42 -2.37
C ASP A 196 9.22 -15.73 -1.26
N ALA A 197 8.46 -14.72 -0.83
CA ALA A 197 7.43 -14.83 0.21
C ALA A 197 6.15 -15.52 -0.33
N SER A 198 6.31 -16.69 -0.94
CA SER A 198 5.27 -17.45 -1.64
C SER A 198 4.40 -18.32 -0.72
N VAL A 199 4.55 -18.20 0.61
CA VAL A 199 3.79 -18.98 1.61
C VAL A 199 3.20 -18.06 2.68
N SER A 200 2.03 -17.47 2.40
CA SER A 200 0.94 -17.11 3.36
C SER A 200 -0.06 -16.07 2.80
N CYS A 201 -0.64 -16.32 1.62
CA CYS A 201 -1.92 -15.68 1.28
C CYS A 201 -3.06 -16.58 1.78
N VAL A 202 -3.33 -16.51 3.08
CA VAL A 202 -4.62 -16.96 3.65
C VAL A 202 -5.45 -15.71 3.83
N ASP A 203 -6.29 -15.41 2.84
CA ASP A 203 -7.14 -14.23 2.85
C ASP A 203 -8.20 -14.32 3.97
N VAL A 204 -8.40 -13.20 4.68
CA VAL A 204 -9.43 -12.98 5.72
C VAL A 204 -10.39 -11.88 5.26
#